data_AF-A0A8S9LQ43-F1
#
_entry.id   AF-A0A8S9LQ43-F1
#
_cell.length_a   1.000
_cell.length_b   1.000
_cell.length_c   1.000
_cell.angle_alpha   90.00
_cell.angle_beta   90.00
_cell.angle_gamma   90.00
#
_symmetry.space_group_name_H-M   'P 1'
#
loop_
_entity.id
_entity.type
_entity.pdbx_description
1 polymer ?
#
loop_
_entity_poly.entity_id
_entity_poly.type
_entity_poly.pdbx_seq_one_letter_code
_entity_poly.pdbx_strand_id
1 'polypeptide(L)'
;MNIWGKIVGYGSLGLMTSVLVCPNGKTIEAEAAHGTVTRHYRVHQKGGETSTNSIASIFAWSRGLAHRAKLDSNASVLNFIEKLEAACMATVESGKMTKDLVLLIHGSTVKRDDYVNTEEFIDAVAWELRKRLFGSSRL
;
A
#
# COMPACT_ATOMS: atom_id res chain seq x y z
N MET A 1 -2.83 -10.11 16.91
CA MET A 1 -2.55 -11.33 16.10
C MET A 1 -1.47 -10.95 15.10
N ASN A 2 -0.31 -11.63 15.06
CA ASN A 2 0.81 -11.25 14.18
C ASN A 2 0.50 -11.64 12.73
N ILE A 3 -0.16 -10.74 11.99
CA ILE A 3 -0.61 -10.94 10.59
C ILE A 3 0.58 -11.22 9.66
N TRP A 4 1.70 -10.53 9.88
CA TRP A 4 2.91 -10.66 9.09
C TRP A 4 3.55 -12.05 9.16
N GLY A 5 3.45 -12.72 10.31
CA GLY A 5 3.97 -14.08 10.49
C GLY A 5 3.20 -15.16 9.71
N LYS A 6 1.97 -14.88 9.26
CA LYS A 6 1.16 -15.81 8.45
C LYS A 6 1.40 -15.67 6.94
N ILE A 7 2.09 -14.62 6.50
CA ILE A 7 2.37 -14.32 5.10
C ILE A 7 3.72 -14.96 4.72
N VAL A 8 3.72 -16.27 4.43
CA VAL A 8 4.94 -17.00 4.03
C VAL A 8 5.20 -16.77 2.53
N GLY A 9 6.35 -16.18 2.17
CA GLY A 9 6.75 -15.94 0.78
C GLY A 9 6.45 -14.54 0.21
N TYR A 10 6.38 -13.50 1.07
CA TYR A 10 5.99 -12.12 0.74
C TYR A 10 4.52 -11.91 0.32
N GLY A 11 3.70 -12.97 0.37
CA GLY A 11 2.25 -12.88 0.35
C GLY A 11 1.62 -12.56 -0.98
N SER A 12 1.66 -11.28 -1.35
CA SER A 12 1.04 -10.73 -2.55
C SER A 12 2.07 -9.93 -3.31
N LEU A 13 2.02 -9.96 -4.64
CA LEU A 13 2.81 -9.06 -5.49
C LEU A 13 2.52 -7.58 -5.16
N GLY A 14 1.34 -7.28 -4.59
CA GLY A 14 0.97 -5.97 -4.06
C GLY A 14 1.71 -5.57 -2.78
N LEU A 15 2.54 -6.43 -2.18
CA LEU A 15 3.40 -6.13 -1.04
C LEU A 15 4.87 -5.96 -1.44
N MET A 16 5.18 -6.05 -2.74
CA MET A 16 6.52 -5.88 -3.26
C MET A 16 6.66 -4.61 -4.09
N THR A 17 7.82 -3.97 -3.93
CA THR A 17 8.23 -2.80 -4.70
C THR A 17 9.59 -3.05 -5.32
N SER A 18 9.75 -2.65 -6.57
CA SER A 18 11.02 -2.67 -7.29
C SER A 18 11.65 -1.29 -7.22
N VAL A 19 12.97 -1.24 -6.98
CA VAL A 19 13.75 0.01 -7.01
C VAL A 19 15.01 -0.24 -7.83
N LEU A 20 15.10 0.41 -8.98
CA LEU A 20 16.31 0.46 -9.79
C LEU A 20 17.20 1.60 -9.28
N VAL A 21 18.46 1.30 -8.95
CA VAL A 21 19.44 2.30 -8.49
C VAL A 21 20.56 2.39 -9.50
N CYS A 22 20.80 3.59 -10.03
CA CYS A 22 21.95 3.82 -10.91
C CYS A 22 23.27 3.76 -10.13
N PRO A 23 24.39 3.37 -10.77
CA PRO A 23 25.71 3.29 -10.12
C PRO A 23 26.19 4.61 -9.50
N ASN A 24 25.65 5.73 -9.96
CA ASN A 24 25.96 7.07 -9.44
C ASN A 24 25.30 7.36 -8.08
N GLY A 25 24.40 6.50 -7.58
CA GLY A 25 23.67 6.67 -6.33
C GLY A 25 22.70 7.86 -6.29
N LYS A 26 22.53 8.59 -7.39
CA LYS A 26 21.71 9.81 -7.49
C LYS A 26 20.39 9.59 -8.23
N THR A 27 20.37 8.68 -9.18
CA THR A 27 19.17 8.37 -9.96
C THR A 27 18.58 7.05 -9.48
N ILE A 28 17.29 7.06 -9.16
CA ILE A 28 16.51 5.85 -8.90
C ILE A 28 15.23 5.86 -9.72
N GLU A 29 14.70 4.68 -9.97
CA GLU A 29 13.36 4.45 -10.50
C GLU A 29 12.65 3.48 -9.56
N ALA A 30 11.43 3.81 -9.15
CA ALA A 30 10.67 3.06 -8.17
C ALA A 30 9.30 2.72 -8.75
N GLU A 31 8.99 1.43 -8.82
CA GLU A 31 7.76 0.91 -9.41
C GLU A 31 7.13 -0.18 -8.54
N ALA A 32 5.86 -0.45 -8.77
CA ALA A 32 5.20 -1.62 -8.22
C ALA A 32 5.73 -2.87 -8.95
N ALA A 33 6.04 -3.95 -8.21
CA ALA A 33 6.59 -5.16 -8.81
C ALA A 33 5.56 -6.00 -9.61
N HIS A 34 4.31 -5.55 -9.68
CA HIS A 34 3.22 -6.21 -10.40
C HIS A 34 2.89 -5.48 -11.72
N GLY A 35 2.40 -6.23 -12.71
CA GLY A 35 1.87 -5.65 -13.95
C GLY A 35 0.55 -4.90 -13.74
N THR A 36 -0.08 -4.44 -14.82
CA THR A 36 -1.26 -3.54 -14.82
C THR A 36 -2.57 -4.16 -14.33
N VAL A 37 -2.56 -5.39 -13.81
CA VAL A 37 -3.73 -6.09 -13.26
C VAL A 37 -4.93 -6.09 -14.22
N THR A 38 -4.68 -6.39 -15.51
CA THR A 38 -5.65 -6.26 -16.62
C THR A 38 -6.99 -6.96 -16.36
N ARG A 39 -6.99 -8.07 -15.61
CA ARG A 39 -8.23 -8.78 -15.24
C ARG A 39 -9.14 -7.90 -14.38
N HIS A 40 -8.60 -7.21 -13.37
CA HIS A 40 -9.38 -6.33 -12.51
C HIS A 40 -9.82 -5.08 -13.29
N TYR A 41 -8.95 -4.56 -14.16
CA TYR A 41 -9.30 -3.42 -15.02
C TYR A 41 -10.52 -3.71 -15.91
N ARG A 42 -10.63 -4.91 -16.51
CA ARG A 42 -11.80 -5.30 -17.30
C ARG A 42 -13.10 -5.40 -16.47
N VAL A 43 -13.01 -5.72 -15.18
CA VAL A 43 -14.16 -5.73 -14.26
C VAL A 43 -14.57 -4.29 -13.95
N HIS A 44 -13.61 -3.42 -13.65
CA HIS A 44 -13.84 -2.00 -13.42
C HIS A 44 -14.48 -1.30 -14.64
N GLN A 45 -14.01 -1.58 -15.86
CA GLN A 45 -14.60 -1.03 -17.10
C GLN A 45 -16.09 -1.38 -17.27
N LYS A 46 -16.54 -2.49 -16.68
CA LYS A 46 -17.95 -2.92 -16.71
C LYS A 46 -18.76 -2.38 -15.53
N GLY A 47 -18.19 -1.49 -14.71
CA GLY A 47 -18.80 -0.99 -13.48
C GLY A 47 -18.82 -1.99 -12.33
N GLY A 48 -18.05 -3.09 -12.44
CA GLY A 48 -17.95 -4.09 -11.39
C GLY A 48 -17.03 -3.66 -10.26
N GLU A 49 -17.31 -4.13 -9.05
CA GLU A 49 -16.45 -3.90 -7.89
C GLU A 49 -15.10 -4.61 -8.04
N THR A 50 -14.02 -3.94 -7.65
CA THR A 50 -12.66 -4.50 -7.64
C THR A 50 -12.01 -4.32 -6.27
N SER A 51 -11.17 -5.28 -5.89
CA SER A 51 -10.34 -5.24 -4.67
C SER A 51 -8.90 -5.50 -5.06
N THR A 52 -8.28 -4.50 -5.66
CA THR A 52 -6.88 -4.52 -6.11
C THR A 52 -6.02 -3.91 -5.01
N ASN A 53 -4.98 -4.63 -4.58
CA ASN A 53 -4.05 -4.14 -3.57
C ASN A 53 -3.25 -2.95 -4.09
N SER A 54 -3.41 -1.78 -3.47
CA SER A 54 -2.73 -0.55 -3.83
C SER A 54 -1.44 -0.30 -3.05
N ILE A 55 -1.06 -1.17 -2.11
CA ILE A 55 0.11 -0.98 -1.23
C ILE A 55 1.40 -0.84 -2.05
N ALA A 56 1.66 -1.74 -3.01
CA ALA A 56 2.86 -1.67 -3.85
C ALA A 56 2.93 -0.35 -4.65
N SER A 57 1.80 0.12 -5.16
CA SER A 57 1.74 1.40 -5.89
C SER A 57 1.99 2.59 -4.96
N ILE A 58 1.45 2.57 -3.73
CA ILE A 58 1.71 3.58 -2.70
C ILE A 58 3.19 3.57 -2.31
N PHE A 59 3.79 2.39 -2.12
CA PHE A 59 5.18 2.26 -1.73
C PHE A 59 6.15 2.62 -2.87
N ALA A 60 5.75 2.48 -4.14
CA ALA A 60 6.52 3.00 -5.26
C ALA A 60 6.64 4.54 -5.19
N TRP A 61 5.52 5.22 -4.93
CA TRP A 61 5.50 6.67 -4.69
C TRP A 61 6.30 7.08 -3.46
N SER A 62 6.11 6.39 -2.33
CA SER A 62 6.79 6.71 -1.07
C SER A 62 8.32 6.63 -1.26
N ARG A 63 8.82 5.57 -1.92
CA ARG A 63 10.25 5.37 -2.19
C ARG A 63 10.83 6.41 -3.14
N GLY A 64 10.12 6.75 -4.21
CA GLY A 64 10.52 7.82 -5.13
C GLY A 64 10.64 9.17 -4.41
N LEU A 65 9.64 9.52 -3.60
CA LEU A 65 9.63 10.75 -2.82
C LEU A 65 10.69 10.73 -1.71
N ALA A 66 10.99 9.59 -1.10
CA ALA A 66 11.98 9.47 -0.03
C ALA A 66 13.38 9.76 -0.56
N HIS A 67 13.67 9.27 -1.76
CA HIS A 67 14.92 9.58 -2.45
C HIS A 67 15.03 11.05 -2.83
N ARG A 68 13.96 11.65 -3.36
CA ARG A 68 13.92 13.09 -3.62
C ARG A 68 14.16 13.90 -2.35
N ALA A 69 13.48 13.55 -1.25
CA ALA A 69 13.66 14.17 0.05
C ALA A 69 15.10 14.06 0.56
N LYS A 70 15.76 12.92 0.36
CA LYS A 70 17.17 12.72 0.71
C LYS A 70 18.11 13.61 -0.12
N LEU A 71 17.86 13.74 -1.42
CA LEU A 71 18.64 14.63 -2.30
C LEU A 71 18.47 16.10 -1.91
N ASP A 72 17.28 16.49 -1.46
CA ASP A 72 16.96 17.87 -1.07
C ASP A 72 17.21 18.17 0.42
N SER A 73 17.69 17.18 1.19
CA SER A 73 17.78 17.27 2.66
C SER A 73 16.46 17.71 3.33
N ASN A 74 15.32 17.29 2.78
CA ASN A 74 13.99 17.70 3.22
C ASN A 74 13.40 16.70 4.23
N ALA A 75 13.64 16.96 5.51
CA ALA A 75 13.13 16.12 6.60
C ALA A 75 11.59 16.10 6.69
N SER A 76 10.90 17.16 6.25
CA SER A 76 9.44 17.21 6.33
C SER A 76 8.76 16.22 5.38
N VAL A 77 9.31 16.07 4.17
CA VAL A 77 8.82 15.09 3.20
C VAL A 77 9.15 13.68 3.66
N LEU A 78 10.35 13.45 4.22
CA LEU A 78 10.70 12.15 4.79
C LEU A 78 9.72 11.73 5.91
N ASN A 79 9.38 12.65 6.81
CA ASN A 79 8.42 12.38 7.89
C ASN A 79 7.01 12.05 7.35
N PHE A 80 6.57 12.72 6.28
CA PHE A 80 5.29 12.42 5.63
C PHE A 80 5.27 10.99 5.06
N ILE A 81 6.35 10.57 4.40
CA ILE A 81 6.49 9.24 3.78
C ILE A 81 6.48 8.15 4.84
N GLU A 82 7.25 8.31 5.92
CA GLU A 82 7.26 7.36 7.04
C GLU A 82 5.85 7.19 7.63
N LYS A 83 5.10 8.29 7.74
CA LYS A 83 3.70 8.26 8.21
C LYS A 83 2.76 7.59 7.21
N LEU A 84 2.97 7.78 5.90
CA LEU A 84 2.19 7.14 4.84
C LEU A 84 2.40 5.63 4.83
N GLU A 85 3.65 5.16 4.88
CA GLU A 85 3.96 3.73 4.95
C GLU A 85 3.39 3.11 6.22
N ALA A 86 3.55 3.79 7.36
CA ALA A 86 2.99 3.33 8.62
C ALA A 86 1.44 3.33 8.63
N ALA A 87 0.79 4.24 7.91
CA ALA A 87 -0.67 4.26 7.75
C ALA A 87 -1.17 3.06 6.94
N CYS A 88 -0.47 2.68 5.87
CA CYS A 88 -0.76 1.46 5.10
C CYS A 88 -0.70 0.21 5.99
N MET A 89 0.40 0.06 6.75
CA MET A 89 0.61 -1.07 7.64
C MET A 89 -0.47 -1.14 8.73
N ALA A 90 -0.75 0.00 9.38
CA ALA A 90 -1.76 0.08 10.43
C ALA A 90 -3.18 -0.20 9.90
N THR A 91 -3.48 0.18 8.65
CA THR A 91 -4.77 -0.12 8.02
C THR A 91 -4.96 -1.63 7.88
N VAL A 92 -3.95 -2.34 7.36
CA VAL A 92 -3.96 -3.81 7.27
C VAL A 92 -4.05 -4.46 8.67
N GLU A 93 -3.27 -3.96 9.63
CA GLU A 93 -3.27 -4.47 11.01
C GLU A 93 -4.59 -4.25 11.75
N SER A 94 -5.36 -3.21 11.36
CA SER A 94 -6.72 -2.98 11.86
C SER A 94 -7.76 -3.94 11.29
N GLY A 95 -7.37 -4.82 10.37
CA GLY A 95 -8.25 -5.78 9.69
C GLY A 95 -8.83 -5.28 8.37
N LYS A 96 -8.60 -4.02 7.98
CA LYS A 96 -9.02 -3.49 6.68
C LYS A 96 -7.98 -3.83 5.63
N MET A 97 -8.29 -4.80 4.76
CA MET A 97 -7.36 -5.24 3.73
C MET A 97 -8.08 -5.70 2.46
N THR A 98 -7.37 -5.70 1.34
CA THR A 98 -7.90 -6.14 0.04
C THR A 98 -7.98 -7.66 -0.05
N LYS A 99 -8.78 -8.14 -1.01
CA LYS A 99 -9.15 -9.56 -1.16
C LYS A 99 -7.94 -10.50 -1.26
N ASP A 100 -6.87 -10.08 -1.92
CA ASP A 100 -5.63 -10.84 -2.03
C ASP A 100 -4.98 -11.10 -0.66
N LEU A 101 -4.98 -10.11 0.24
CA LEU A 101 -4.43 -10.26 1.59
C LEU A 101 -5.30 -11.16 2.46
N VAL A 102 -6.62 -11.03 2.36
CA VAL A 102 -7.54 -11.92 3.09
C VAL A 102 -7.41 -13.37 2.64
N LEU A 103 -7.27 -13.61 1.33
CA LEU A 103 -7.05 -14.95 0.78
C LEU A 103 -5.78 -15.61 1.35
N LEU A 104 -4.74 -14.84 1.64
CA LEU A 104 -3.52 -15.37 2.27
C LEU A 104 -3.72 -15.74 3.74
N ILE A 105 -4.56 -15.01 4.47
CA ILE A 105 -4.79 -15.23 5.90
C ILE A 105 -5.82 -16.34 6.14
N HIS A 106 -6.90 -16.36 5.35
CA HIS A 106 -8.08 -17.21 5.56
C HIS A 106 -8.21 -18.36 4.55
N GLY A 107 -7.32 -18.44 3.56
CA GLY A 107 -7.37 -19.47 2.51
C GLY A 107 -8.59 -19.31 1.61
N SER A 108 -9.22 -20.41 1.22
CA SER A 108 -10.40 -20.39 0.33
C SER A 108 -11.70 -19.94 1.01
N THR A 109 -11.71 -19.73 2.33
CA THR A 109 -12.91 -19.39 3.11
C THR A 109 -13.06 -17.86 3.25
N VAL A 110 -13.10 -17.15 2.12
CA VAL A 110 -13.22 -15.67 2.10
C VAL A 110 -14.65 -15.26 1.81
N LYS A 111 -15.24 -14.48 2.72
CA LYS A 111 -16.53 -13.82 2.55
C LYS A 111 -16.33 -12.39 2.06
N ARG A 112 -17.40 -11.79 1.51
CA ARG A 112 -17.35 -10.39 1.03
C ARG A 112 -17.02 -9.42 2.18
N ASP A 113 -17.52 -9.68 3.38
CA ASP A 113 -17.31 -8.82 4.56
C ASP A 113 -15.88 -8.89 5.12
N ASP A 114 -15.08 -9.85 4.68
CA ASP A 114 -13.71 -10.02 5.17
C ASP A 114 -12.71 -9.07 4.49
N TYR A 115 -13.06 -8.50 3.32
CA TYR A 115 -12.19 -7.60 2.55
C TYR A 115 -12.89 -6.29 2.17
N VAL A 116 -12.09 -5.28 1.85
CA VAL A 116 -12.55 -3.99 1.32
C VAL A 116 -12.27 -3.88 -0.18
N ASN A 117 -13.05 -3.08 -0.91
CA ASN A 117 -12.74 -2.77 -2.30
C ASN A 117 -11.55 -1.80 -2.41
N THR A 118 -11.07 -1.55 -3.64
CA THR A 118 -9.86 -0.75 -3.89
C THR A 118 -9.97 0.68 -3.32
N GLU A 119 -11.11 1.33 -3.51
CA GLU A 119 -11.36 2.71 -3.06
C GLU A 119 -11.47 2.77 -1.53
N GLU A 120 -12.25 1.87 -0.93
CA GLU A 120 -12.40 1.76 0.52
C GLU A 120 -11.06 1.56 1.25
N PHE A 121 -10.15 0.78 0.65
CA PHE A 121 -8.80 0.60 1.20
C PHE A 121 -7.99 1.90 1.13
N ILE A 122 -8.02 2.60 0.00
CA ILE A 122 -7.31 3.89 -0.17
C ILE A 122 -7.86 4.93 0.80
N ASP A 123 -9.19 5.01 0.96
CA ASP A 123 -9.85 5.91 1.90
C ASP A 123 -9.47 5.60 3.35
N ALA A 124 -9.40 4.32 3.71
CA ALA A 124 -8.96 3.89 5.04
C ALA A 124 -7.51 4.30 5.33
N VAL A 125 -6.60 4.13 4.36
CA VAL A 125 -5.22 4.59 4.46
C VAL A 125 -5.15 6.11 4.58
N ALA A 126 -5.92 6.84 3.77
CA ALA A 126 -5.96 8.30 3.81
C ALA A 126 -6.46 8.82 5.16
N TRP A 127 -7.48 8.17 5.74
CA TRP A 127 -7.99 8.50 7.07
C TRP A 127 -6.93 8.27 8.16
N GLU A 128 -6.25 7.12 8.14
CA GLU A 128 -5.20 6.80 9.10
C GLU A 128 -3.99 7.73 8.97
N LEU A 129 -3.61 8.10 7.73
CA LEU A 129 -2.58 9.09 7.47
C LEU A 129 -2.95 10.47 8.04
N ARG A 130 -4.18 10.94 7.83
CA ARG A 130 -4.64 12.22 8.40
C ARG A 130 -4.52 12.25 9.91
N LYS A 131 -4.89 11.15 10.59
CA LYS A 131 -4.73 11.02 12.05
C LYS A 131 -3.26 11.13 12.48
N ARG A 132 -2.34 10.52 11.73
CA ARG A 132 -0.90 10.58 12.00
C ARG A 132 -0.28 11.95 11.71
N LEU A 133 -0.84 12.70 10.77
CA LEU A 133 -0.37 14.04 10.43
C LEU A 133 -0.88 15.10 11.42
N PHE A 134 -2.14 15.02 11.85
CA PHE A 134 -2.80 16.09 12.59
C PHE A 134 -3.14 15.75 14.06
N GLY A 135 -3.05 14.48 14.46
CA GLY A 135 -3.49 14.01 15.79
C GLY A 135 -5.01 14.17 16.00
N SER A 136 -5.61 13.51 17.01
CA SER A 136 -7.02 13.68 17.39
C SER A 136 -7.41 15.09 17.87
N SER A 137 -6.55 16.08 17.68
CA SER A 137 -6.65 17.43 18.26
C SER A 137 -7.32 18.47 17.36
N ARG A 138 -7.92 18.08 16.21
CA ARG A 138 -8.77 18.98 15.38
C ARG A 138 -9.87 18.25 14.61
N LEU A 139 -10.77 17.58 15.31
CA LEU A 139 -12.14 17.32 14.85
C LEU A 139 -13.11 17.64 15.98
#